data_AF-A0A9E0GLV2-F1
#
_entry.id   AF-A0A9E0GLV2-F1
#
_cell.length_a   1.000
_cell.length_b   1.000
_cell.length_c   1.000
_cell.angle_alpha   90.00
_cell.angle_beta   90.00
_cell.angle_gamma   90.00
#
_symmetry.space_group_name_H-M   'P 1'
#
loop_
_entity.id
_entity.type
_entity.pdbx_description
1 polymer ?
#
loop_
_entity_poly.entity_id
_entity_poly.type
_entity_poly.pdbx_seq_one_letter_code
_entity_poly.pdbx_strand_id
1 'polypeptide(L)'
;MTAEVLIFKDMLELPTKFEIDEDTIMERFCLSVEPDWLADDLLGKIRGKDAFRRFKDAIHRHGIADDWYAYRQGAFEEIAVGWLAENGIAFVRA
;
A
#
# COMPACT_ATOMS: atom_id res chain seq x y z
N MET A 1 -14.59 35.74 -29.06
CA MET A 1 -14.61 35.45 -27.62
C MET A 1 -14.02 34.07 -27.42
N THR A 2 -12.71 33.99 -27.23
CA THR A 2 -12.00 32.75 -26.92
C THR A 2 -11.98 32.62 -25.39
N ALA A 3 -12.80 31.72 -24.85
CA ALA A 3 -12.61 31.26 -23.48
C ALA A 3 -11.40 30.32 -23.52
N GLU A 4 -10.22 30.87 -23.20
CA GLU A 4 -9.03 30.04 -23.00
C GLU A 4 -9.25 29.16 -21.77
N VAL A 5 -8.90 27.89 -21.95
CA VAL A 5 -9.02 26.80 -20.99
C VAL A 5 -8.16 27.12 -19.76
N LEU A 6 -8.79 27.45 -18.64
CA LEU A 6 -8.14 27.63 -17.33
C LEU A 6 -8.49 26.50 -16.34
N ILE A 7 -8.67 25.26 -16.82
CA ILE A 7 -9.10 24.15 -15.94
C ILE A 7 -7.92 23.28 -15.44
N PHE A 8 -6.71 23.40 -16.00
CA PHE A 8 -5.62 22.44 -15.71
C PHE A 8 -4.40 22.99 -14.97
N LYS A 9 -4.44 24.20 -14.42
CA LYS A 9 -3.23 24.77 -13.80
C LYS A 9 -2.88 24.16 -12.43
N ASP A 10 -3.87 23.56 -11.75
CA ASP A 10 -3.74 23.08 -10.37
C ASP A 10 -4.13 21.60 -10.20
N MET A 11 -3.82 20.74 -11.18
CA MET A 11 -4.06 19.30 -11.07
C MET A 11 -2.79 18.58 -10.58
N LEU A 12 -2.83 18.03 -9.38
CA LEU A 12 -1.76 17.21 -8.83
C LEU A 12 -2.00 15.74 -9.16
N GLU A 13 -0.96 15.06 -9.65
CA GLU A 13 -1.02 13.64 -9.96
C GLU A 13 -0.92 12.82 -8.67
N LEU A 14 -1.82 11.85 -8.52
CA LEU A 14 -1.74 10.88 -7.41
C LEU A 14 -0.49 10.01 -7.57
N PRO A 15 0.08 9.52 -6.46
CA PRO A 15 1.15 8.53 -6.52
C PRO A 15 0.73 7.36 -7.39
N THR A 16 1.57 7.04 -8.35
CA THR A 16 1.44 5.85 -9.17
C THR A 16 1.68 4.61 -8.32
N LYS A 17 1.18 3.46 -8.78
CA LYS A 17 1.50 2.14 -8.17
C LYS A 17 3.00 1.79 -8.14
N PHE A 18 3.85 2.56 -8.83
CA PHE A 18 5.30 2.38 -8.82
C PHE A 18 5.97 3.25 -7.75
N GLU A 19 5.33 4.36 -7.37
CA GLU A 19 5.72 5.18 -6.21
C GLU A 19 5.19 4.58 -4.90
N ILE A 20 4.08 3.84 -4.99
CA ILE A 20 3.57 2.98 -3.91
C ILE A 20 4.26 1.62 -4.01
N ASP A 21 5.31 1.41 -3.22
CA ASP A 21 6.03 0.14 -3.16
C ASP A 21 5.23 -0.91 -2.35
N GLU A 22 4.23 -1.53 -2.99
CA GLU A 22 3.42 -2.59 -2.37
C GLU A 22 4.24 -3.83 -2.01
N ASP A 23 5.35 -4.10 -2.70
CA ASP A 23 6.24 -5.22 -2.37
C ASP A 23 6.91 -4.96 -1.01
N THR A 24 7.40 -3.73 -0.76
CA THR A 24 7.91 -3.33 0.56
C THR A 24 6.83 -3.40 1.64
N ILE A 25 5.57 -3.02 1.35
CA ILE A 25 4.46 -3.15 2.32
C ILE A 25 4.25 -4.63 2.69
N MET A 26 4.26 -5.52 1.70
CA MET A 26 4.17 -6.97 1.92
C MET A 26 5.35 -7.50 2.73
N GLU A 27 6.58 -7.11 2.42
CA GLU A 27 7.78 -7.51 3.17
C GLU A 27 7.68 -7.10 4.65
N ARG A 28 7.31 -5.85 4.92
CA ARG A 28 7.17 -5.34 6.28
C ARG A 28 6.05 -6.03 7.04
N PHE A 29 4.92 -6.31 6.38
CA PHE A 29 3.85 -7.08 7.00
C PHE A 29 4.35 -8.47 7.40
N CYS A 30 5.02 -9.20 6.49
CA CYS A 30 5.56 -10.52 6.81
C CYS A 30 6.49 -10.47 8.03
N LEU A 31 7.35 -9.46 8.14
CA LEU A 31 8.26 -9.27 9.28
C LEU A 31 7.55 -8.85 10.58
N SER A 32 6.32 -8.35 10.52
CA SER A 32 5.53 -7.95 11.69
C SER A 32 4.70 -9.08 12.29
N VAL A 33 4.57 -10.20 11.58
CA VAL A 33 3.69 -11.31 11.96
C VAL A 33 4.41 -12.26 12.90
N GLU A 34 3.76 -12.57 14.01
CA GLU A 34 4.17 -13.61 14.94
C GLU A 34 3.32 -14.88 14.71
N PRO A 35 3.87 -16.08 14.95
CA PRO A 35 5.25 -16.37 15.37
C PRO A 35 6.26 -16.35 14.20
N ASP A 36 7.56 -16.27 14.50
CA ASP A 36 8.67 -16.26 13.51
C ASP A 36 8.52 -17.24 12.32
N TRP A 37 8.07 -18.48 12.57
CA TRP A 37 7.92 -19.47 11.50
C TRP A 37 6.87 -19.06 10.44
N LEU A 38 5.85 -18.29 10.85
CA LEU A 38 4.83 -17.76 9.96
C LEU A 38 5.38 -16.59 9.14
N ALA A 39 6.16 -15.70 9.76
CA ALA A 39 6.89 -14.65 9.05
C ALA A 39 7.78 -15.25 7.94
N ASP A 40 8.56 -16.29 8.27
CA ASP A 40 9.45 -16.97 7.33
C ASP A 40 8.68 -17.62 6.15
N ASP A 41 7.55 -18.29 6.42
CA ASP A 41 6.72 -18.89 5.36
C ASP A 41 6.19 -17.82 4.39
N LEU A 42 5.69 -16.70 4.93
CA LEU A 42 5.15 -15.59 4.15
C LEU A 42 6.25 -14.89 3.33
N LEU A 43 7.42 -14.62 3.91
CA LEU A 43 8.59 -14.08 3.20
C LEU A 43 9.01 -14.99 2.02
N GLY A 44 8.86 -16.30 2.17
CA GLY A 44 9.07 -17.24 1.07
C GLY A 44 8.05 -17.12 -0.06
N LYS A 45 6.81 -16.68 0.22
CA LYS A 45 5.74 -16.57 -0.80
C LYS A 45 5.83 -15.30 -1.62
N ILE A 46 6.41 -14.23 -1.10
CA ILE A 46 6.44 -12.93 -1.75
C ILE A 46 7.57 -12.76 -2.79
N ARG A 47 8.33 -13.82 -3.08
CA ARG A 47 9.48 -13.76 -4.02
C ARG A 47 9.16 -14.35 -5.39
N GLY A 48 9.43 -13.62 -6.47
CA GLY A 48 9.35 -14.13 -7.84
C GLY A 48 7.95 -14.10 -8.45
N LYS A 49 7.76 -14.79 -9.58
CA LYS A 49 6.49 -14.75 -10.33
C LYS A 49 5.32 -15.20 -9.45
N ASP A 50 4.17 -14.53 -9.62
CA ASP A 50 2.94 -14.78 -8.86
C ASP A 50 3.06 -14.60 -7.33
N ALA A 51 4.02 -13.80 -6.86
CA ALA A 51 4.22 -13.48 -5.44
C ALA A 51 2.91 -13.06 -4.75
N PHE A 52 2.21 -12.09 -5.34
CA PHE A 52 0.96 -11.57 -4.79
C PHE A 52 -0.14 -12.63 -4.65
N ARG A 53 -0.26 -13.54 -5.61
CA ARG A 53 -1.24 -14.63 -5.54
C ARG A 53 -0.90 -15.62 -4.44
N ARG A 54 0.36 -16.06 -4.36
CA ARG A 54 0.82 -17.01 -3.34
C ARG A 54 0.73 -16.43 -1.93
N PHE A 55 1.05 -15.14 -1.78
CA PHE A 55 0.89 -14.43 -0.53
C PHE A 55 -0.58 -14.41 -0.09
N LYS A 56 -1.51 -14.02 -0.98
CA LYS A 56 -2.96 -14.08 -0.69
C LYS A 56 -3.41 -15.49 -0.31
N ASP A 57 -2.97 -16.51 -1.03
CA ASP A 57 -3.31 -17.89 -0.68
C ASP A 57 -2.78 -18.28 0.71
N ALA A 58 -1.61 -17.77 1.11
CA ALA A 58 -1.01 -18.05 2.40
C ALA A 58 -1.70 -17.34 3.57
N ILE A 59 -1.99 -16.03 3.45
CA ILE A 59 -2.70 -15.30 4.51
C ILE A 59 -4.09 -15.89 4.78
N HIS A 60 -4.79 -16.37 3.74
CA HIS A 60 -6.08 -17.05 3.91
C HIS A 60 -5.92 -18.42 4.56
N ARG A 61 -4.89 -19.19 4.17
CA ARG A 61 -4.59 -20.49 4.77
C ARG A 61 -4.27 -20.39 6.26
N HIS A 62 -3.55 -19.35 6.65
CA HIS A 62 -3.13 -19.10 8.04
C HIS A 62 -4.14 -18.29 8.85
N GLY A 63 -5.25 -17.84 8.24
CA GLY A 63 -6.32 -17.13 8.95
C GLY A 63 -5.99 -15.67 9.32
N ILE A 64 -4.98 -15.07 8.69
CA ILE A 64 -4.49 -13.70 8.98
C ILE A 64 -4.79 -12.72 7.83
N ALA A 65 -5.79 -13.04 7.01
CA ALA A 65 -6.16 -12.20 5.88
C ALA A 65 -6.65 -10.81 6.32
N ASP A 66 -7.44 -10.75 7.40
CA ASP A 66 -7.95 -9.49 7.95
C ASP A 66 -6.81 -8.62 8.52
N ASP A 67 -5.82 -9.24 9.18
CA ASP A 67 -4.62 -8.55 9.67
C ASP A 67 -3.84 -7.90 8.52
N TRP A 68 -3.67 -8.63 7.40
CA TRP A 68 -3.06 -8.09 6.20
C TRP A 68 -3.85 -6.90 5.65
N TYR A 69 -5.17 -7.01 5.54
CA TYR A 69 -5.98 -5.94 4.97
C TYR A 69 -5.97 -4.69 5.84
N ALA A 70 -6.01 -4.84 7.17
CA ALA A 70 -5.85 -3.74 8.10
C ALA A 70 -4.47 -3.09 7.99
N TYR A 71 -3.41 -3.90 7.94
CA TYR A 71 -2.03 -3.41 7.78
C TYR A 71 -1.84 -2.64 6.46
N ARG A 72 -2.31 -3.20 5.34
CA ARG A 72 -2.23 -2.58 4.01
C ARG A 72 -2.99 -1.26 3.97
N GLN A 73 -4.17 -1.20 4.58
CA GLN A 73 -4.96 0.02 4.67
C GLN A 73 -4.19 1.11 5.44
N GLY A 74 -3.61 0.78 6.59
CA GLY A 74 -2.78 1.72 7.37
C GLY A 74 -1.58 2.23 6.57
N ALA A 75 -0.87 1.34 5.86
CA ALA A 75 0.26 1.75 5.02
C ALA A 75 -0.16 2.71 3.89
N PHE A 76 -1.31 2.49 3.26
CA PHE A 76 -1.84 3.42 2.25
C PHE A 76 -2.28 4.76 2.84
N GLU A 77 -2.85 4.76 4.04
CA GLU A 77 -3.17 5.99 4.74
C GLU A 77 -1.91 6.80 5.07
N GLU A 78 -0.83 6.14 5.51
CA GLU A 78 0.46 6.81 5.75
C GLU A 78 1.02 7.44 4.48
N ILE A 79 0.98 6.72 3.35
CA ILE A 79 1.42 7.25 2.06
C ILE A 79 0.56 8.42 1.61
N ALA A 80 -0.77 8.30 1.72
CA ALA A 80 -1.70 9.37 1.36
C ALA A 80 -1.47 10.62 2.20
N VAL A 81 -1.28 10.46 3.51
CA VAL A 81 -0.96 11.56 4.43
C VAL A 81 0.37 12.22 4.07
N GLY A 82 1.41 11.42 3.79
CA GLY A 82 2.72 11.93 3.35
C GLY A 82 2.59 12.76 2.09
N TRP A 83 1.90 12.25 1.08
CA TRP A 83 1.68 12.95 -0.18
C TRP A 83 0.89 14.26 0.01
N LEU A 84 -0.17 14.26 0.82
CA LEU A 84 -0.94 15.48 1.11
C LEU A 84 -0.06 16.53 1.81
N ALA A 85 0.76 16.12 2.77
CA ALA A 85 1.67 17.00 3.48
C ALA A 85 2.74 17.60 2.56
N GLU A 86 3.34 16.78 1.68
CA GLU A 86 4.33 17.22 0.68
C GLU A 86 3.75 18.26 -0.29
N ASN A 87 2.45 18.18 -0.57
CA ASN A 87 1.74 19.12 -1.45
C ASN A 87 1.05 20.27 -0.69
N GLY A 88 1.24 20.37 0.64
CA GLY A 88 0.64 21.43 1.46
C GLY A 88 -0.89 21.38 1.55
N ILE A 89 -1.49 20.21 1.33
CA ILE A 89 -2.93 20.00 1.34
C ILE A 89 -3.37 19.62 2.75
N ALA A 90 -4.20 20.45 3.36
CA ALA A 90 -4.81 20.15 4.66
C ALA A 90 -5.87 19.05 4.52
N PHE A 91 -5.90 18.13 5.49
CA PHE A 91 -6.90 17.06 5.56
C PHE A 91 -7.38 16.86 7.00
N VAL A 92 -8.55 16.23 7.14
CA VAL A 92 -9.13 15.82 8.42
C VAL A 92 -9.35 14.31 8.35
N ARG A 93 -8.89 13.57 9.36
CA ARG A 93 -9.28 12.16 9.50
C ARG A 93 -10.73 12.11 9.98
N ALA A 94 -11.56 11.35 9.26
CA ALA A 94 -12.94 11.12 9.63
C ALA A 94 -13.07 10.23 10.88
#